data_AF-A0A7Z9S1Z1-F1
#
_entry.id   AF-A0A7Z9S1Z1-F1
#
_cell.length_a   1.000
_cell.length_b   1.000
_cell.length_c   1.000
_cell.angle_alpha   90.00
_cell.angle_beta   90.00
_cell.angle_gamma   90.00
#
_symmetry.space_group_name_H-M   'P 1'
#
loop_
_entity.id
_entity.type
_entity.pdbx_description
1 polymer ?
#
loop_
_entity_poly.entity_id
_entity_poly.type
_entity_poly.pdbx_seq_one_letter_code
_entity_poly.pdbx_strand_id
1 'polypeptide(L)'
;PSLGPLVGGFTIDALSWRHIFLVPMPLVAISFAMGVVFMPSKKFSRRLPAFDWTGYVLLATGLICLMTGIGNGHRWGWGSDGILGLFTIGIIAATAFVYWQAHAKAPLLDLSFFLNPRFAAAMVIAFVFGAGNFATNYAIPVFAQTIQGFTPTKAGMVLMPAGLLLMMMIPFAGKLADRVPPHYPIMTGVALFALATYLMSGGDVNTPFVMVAVFAVFSRLGLGLVMPNMGAAAMRGIPPDRINKAAGAYNFTRQLGGAFGINLVVVVMEYRTAYHADALAATQTSANSLTREMLGKVERLLSESGLPDAASQAGAYDFLSAVIHTQAQTFGFQDAFLVISMVFIAALIPAWMLKRTK
;
A
#
# COMPACT_ATOMS: atom_id res chain seq x y z
N PRO A 1 5.95 13.02 -4.48
CA PRO A 1 5.80 11.54 -4.37
C PRO A 1 6.44 10.76 -5.53
N SER A 2 6.30 11.25 -6.76
CA SER A 2 6.71 10.58 -8.00
C SER A 2 8.23 10.43 -8.20
N LEU A 3 9.03 11.43 -7.80
CA LEU A 3 10.49 11.37 -7.87
C LEU A 3 11.13 10.55 -6.73
N GLY A 4 10.38 10.29 -5.66
CA GLY A 4 10.90 9.64 -4.45
C GLY A 4 11.50 8.25 -4.71
N PRO A 5 10.77 7.32 -5.34
CA PRO A 5 11.28 5.98 -5.66
C PRO A 5 12.50 6.00 -6.58
N LEU A 6 12.53 6.89 -7.58
CA LEU A 6 13.66 7.01 -8.50
C LEU A 6 14.92 7.52 -7.79
N VAL A 7 14.79 8.62 -7.06
CA VAL A 7 15.93 9.22 -6.33
C VAL A 7 16.39 8.28 -5.22
N GLY A 8 15.46 7.63 -4.51
CA GLY A 8 15.77 6.62 -3.51
C GLY A 8 16.50 5.42 -4.11
N GLY A 9 16.01 4.89 -5.24
CA GLY A 9 16.65 3.79 -5.96
C GLY A 9 18.07 4.14 -6.44
N PHE A 10 18.24 5.31 -7.06
CA PHE A 10 19.55 5.81 -7.47
C PHE A 10 20.50 5.97 -6.28
N THR A 11 20.00 6.46 -5.15
CA THR A 11 20.80 6.63 -3.92
C THR A 11 21.26 5.28 -3.34
N ILE A 12 20.44 4.23 -3.45
CA ILE A 12 20.83 2.88 -3.03
C ILE A 12 21.90 2.33 -3.97
N ASP A 13 21.68 2.42 -5.29
CA ASP A 13 22.57 1.84 -6.29
C ASP A 13 23.93 2.56 -6.34
N ALA A 14 23.96 3.89 -6.21
CA ALA A 14 25.18 4.68 -6.33
C ALA A 14 25.93 4.89 -5.00
N LEU A 15 25.22 4.83 -3.87
CA LEU A 15 25.79 5.12 -2.55
C LEU A 15 25.50 3.97 -1.57
N SER A 16 24.52 4.16 -0.70
CA SER A 16 24.12 3.21 0.33
C SER A 16 22.74 3.60 0.85
N TRP A 17 22.00 2.62 1.36
CA TRP A 17 20.67 2.81 1.95
C TRP A 17 20.63 3.91 3.04
N ARG A 18 21.74 4.15 3.75
CA ARG A 18 21.83 5.21 4.77
C ARG A 18 21.67 6.62 4.20
N HIS A 19 22.09 6.85 2.95
CA HIS A 19 22.03 8.17 2.32
C HIS A 19 20.61 8.57 1.92
N ILE A 20 19.65 7.63 1.89
CA ILE A 20 18.24 7.93 1.63
C ILE A 20 17.69 8.92 2.66
N PHE A 21 18.18 8.88 3.91
CA PHE A 21 17.77 9.82 4.96
C PHE A 21 18.38 11.22 4.79
N LEU A 22 19.50 11.33 4.08
CA LEU A 22 20.19 12.59 3.83
C LEU A 22 19.64 13.32 2.60
N VAL A 23 19.12 12.60 1.61
CA VAL A 23 18.60 13.17 0.36
C VAL A 23 17.50 14.22 0.56
N PRO A 24 16.51 14.04 1.47
CA PRO A 24 15.50 15.07 1.72
C PRO A 24 16.03 16.28 2.51
N MET A 25 17.16 16.16 3.23
CA MET A 25 17.64 17.20 4.15
C MET A 25 17.88 18.56 3.47
N PRO A 26 18.52 18.66 2.28
CA PRO A 26 18.65 19.93 1.57
C PRO A 26 17.30 20.56 1.23
N LEU A 27 16.33 19.76 0.77
CA LEU A 27 14.99 20.25 0.44
C LEU A 27 14.25 20.74 1.68
N VAL A 28 14.40 20.04 2.82
CA VAL A 28 13.84 20.44 4.11
C VAL A 28 14.47 21.76 4.60
N ALA A 29 15.80 21.90 4.51
CA ALA A 29 16.50 23.11 4.90
C ALA A 29 16.07 24.32 4.04
N ILE A 30 15.96 24.15 2.73
CA ILE A 30 15.44 25.19 1.82
C ILE A 30 14.00 25.54 2.17
N SER A 31 13.14 24.54 2.36
CA SER A 31 11.73 24.75 2.72
C SER A 31 11.58 25.48 4.06
N PHE A 32 12.42 25.15 5.05
CA PHE A 32 12.46 25.81 6.35
C PHE A 32 12.90 27.28 6.21
N ALA A 33 14.01 27.54 5.50
CA ALA A 33 14.48 28.89 5.25
C ALA A 33 13.44 29.75 4.51
N MET A 34 12.81 29.19 3.46
CA MET A 34 11.72 29.86 2.75
C MET A 34 10.51 30.11 3.66
N GLY A 35 10.17 29.16 4.53
CA GLY A 35 9.09 29.32 5.52
C GLY A 35 9.35 30.48 6.47
N VAL A 36 10.58 30.61 7.00
CA VAL A 36 10.96 31.71 7.90
C VAL A 36 10.90 33.07 7.19
N VAL A 37 11.30 33.13 5.92
CA VAL A 37 11.37 34.40 5.15
C VAL A 37 10.01 34.83 4.62
N PHE A 38 9.23 33.90 4.06
CA PHE A 38 8.03 34.23 3.27
C PHE A 38 6.71 34.00 4.00
N MET A 39 6.68 33.23 5.09
CA MET A 39 5.42 32.94 5.78
C MET A 39 4.98 34.14 6.63
N PRO A 40 3.80 34.73 6.38
CA PRO A 40 3.33 35.88 7.15
C PRO A 40 3.09 35.50 8.61
N SER A 41 3.66 36.27 9.54
CA SER A 41 3.42 36.11 10.97
C SER A 41 1.98 36.48 11.31
N LYS A 42 1.06 35.51 11.25
CA LYS A 42 -0.30 35.66 11.77
C LYS A 42 -0.28 35.43 13.27
N LYS A 43 -0.57 36.47 14.05
CA LYS A 43 -0.90 36.31 15.48
C LYS A 43 -2.16 35.45 15.57
N PHE A 44 -2.03 34.23 16.10
CA PHE A 44 -3.18 33.38 16.41
C PHE A 44 -3.98 34.04 17.54
N SER A 45 -5.06 34.74 17.17
CA SER A 45 -5.95 35.44 18.09
C SER A 45 -6.77 34.49 18.99
N ARG A 46 -6.85 33.20 18.63
CA ARG A 46 -7.67 32.20 19.33
C ARG A 46 -6.80 31.24 20.14
N ARG A 47 -7.08 31.10 21.44
CA ARG A 47 -6.55 29.98 22.24
C ARG A 47 -6.96 28.67 21.58
N LEU A 48 -5.98 27.87 21.18
CA LEU A 48 -6.22 26.53 20.66
C LEU A 48 -6.83 25.67 21.78
N PRO A 49 -7.77 24.77 21.46
CA PRO A 49 -8.27 23.81 22.45
C PRO A 49 -7.12 22.94 22.97
N ALA A 50 -7.24 22.47 24.21
CA ALA A 50 -6.27 21.54 24.79
C ALA A 50 -6.18 20.27 23.93
N PHE A 51 -4.95 19.78 23.74
CA PHE A 51 -4.70 18.56 22.98
C PHE A 51 -5.18 17.34 23.76
N ASP A 52 -5.86 16.42 23.07
CA ASP A 52 -6.37 15.18 23.65
C ASP A 52 -5.29 14.09 23.69
N TRP A 53 -4.45 14.15 24.73
CA TRP A 53 -3.39 13.18 24.98
C TRP A 53 -3.91 11.77 25.23
N THR A 54 -5.01 11.63 25.98
CA THR A 54 -5.61 10.33 26.29
C THR A 54 -6.07 9.63 25.01
N GLY A 55 -6.80 10.35 24.15
CA GLY A 55 -7.22 9.84 22.86
C GLY A 55 -6.03 9.47 21.97
N TYR A 56 -4.98 10.28 21.97
CA TYR A 56 -3.77 10.02 21.19
C TYR A 56 -3.06 8.73 21.63
N VAL A 57 -2.87 8.52 22.94
CA VAL A 57 -2.23 7.32 23.48
C VAL A 57 -3.06 6.08 23.18
N LEU A 58 -4.38 6.11 23.42
CA LEU A 58 -5.27 4.99 23.11
C LEU A 58 -5.23 4.64 21.62
N LEU A 59 -5.24 5.65 20.74
CA LEU A 59 -5.14 5.46 19.31
C LEU A 59 -3.79 4.85 18.92
N ALA A 60 -2.68 5.40 19.41
CA ALA A 60 -1.34 4.93 19.10
C ALA A 60 -1.14 3.49 19.56
N THR A 61 -1.52 3.17 20.80
CA THR A 61 -1.46 1.80 21.34
C THR A 61 -2.32 0.85 20.52
N GLY A 62 -3.57 1.21 20.22
CA GLY A 62 -4.46 0.41 19.39
C GLY A 62 -3.87 0.09 18.02
N LEU A 63 -3.38 1.12 17.32
CA LEU A 63 -2.79 0.95 15.99
C LEU A 63 -1.49 0.16 16.02
N ILE A 64 -0.58 0.42 16.96
CA ILE A 64 0.67 -0.33 17.06
C ILE A 64 0.37 -1.81 17.30
N CYS A 65 -0.47 -2.12 18.29
CA CYS A 65 -0.78 -3.50 18.63
C CYS A 65 -1.49 -4.24 17.49
N LEU A 66 -2.52 -3.63 16.88
CA LEU A 66 -3.26 -4.25 15.77
C LEU A 66 -2.38 -4.40 14.51
N MET A 67 -1.60 -3.39 14.14
CA MET A 67 -0.71 -3.45 12.98
C MET A 67 0.42 -4.46 13.16
N THR A 68 1.05 -4.50 14.34
CA THR A 68 2.09 -5.48 14.65
C THR A 68 1.52 -6.90 14.68
N GLY A 69 0.33 -7.09 15.24
CA GLY A 69 -0.36 -8.38 15.27
C GLY A 69 -0.72 -8.88 13.87
N ILE A 70 -1.28 -8.03 13.01
CA ILE A 70 -1.58 -8.39 11.60
C ILE A 70 -0.28 -8.71 10.86
N GLY A 71 0.70 -7.80 10.90
CA GLY A 71 1.92 -7.90 10.11
C GLY A 71 2.84 -9.05 10.50
N ASN A 72 2.82 -9.51 11.75
CA ASN A 72 3.65 -10.65 12.21
C ASN A 72 2.84 -11.94 12.42
N GLY A 73 1.53 -11.92 12.18
CA GLY A 73 0.64 -13.07 12.45
C GLY A 73 1.06 -14.34 11.71
N HIS A 74 1.48 -14.21 10.45
CA HIS A 74 1.98 -15.37 9.68
C HIS A 74 3.30 -15.91 10.23
N ARG A 75 4.25 -15.02 10.58
CA ARG A 75 5.59 -15.38 11.05
C ARG A 75 5.61 -15.94 12.48
N TRP A 76 4.81 -15.39 13.39
CA TRP A 76 4.77 -15.79 14.80
C TRP A 76 3.67 -16.83 15.08
N GLY A 77 2.79 -17.07 14.12
CA GLY A 77 1.62 -17.91 14.27
C GLY A 77 0.44 -17.13 14.87
N TRP A 78 -0.70 -17.21 14.19
CA TRP A 78 -1.93 -16.49 14.56
C TRP A 78 -2.48 -16.86 15.94
N GLY A 79 -2.19 -18.08 16.42
CA GLY A 79 -2.59 -18.58 17.74
C GLY A 79 -1.55 -18.40 18.83
N SER A 80 -0.43 -17.71 18.57
CA SER A 80 0.59 -17.48 19.60
C SER A 80 0.12 -16.48 20.65
N ASP A 81 0.53 -16.69 21.91
CA ASP A 81 0.19 -15.80 23.03
C ASP A 81 0.57 -14.34 22.75
N GLY A 82 1.67 -14.12 22.04
CA GLY A 82 2.12 -12.78 21.62
C GLY A 82 1.13 -12.10 20.67
N ILE A 83 0.66 -12.80 19.63
CA ILE A 83 -0.30 -12.24 18.66
C ILE A 83 -1.68 -12.06 19.32
N LEU A 84 -2.13 -13.02 20.12
CA LEU A 84 -3.40 -12.92 20.86
C LEU A 84 -3.39 -11.78 21.88
N GLY A 85 -2.27 -11.58 22.57
CA GLY A 85 -2.06 -10.45 23.48
C GLY A 85 -2.08 -9.10 22.75
N LEU A 86 -1.40 -9.00 21.61
CA LEU A 86 -1.44 -7.80 20.76
C LEU A 86 -2.86 -7.49 20.27
N PHE A 87 -3.63 -8.48 19.80
CA PHE A 87 -5.02 -8.24 19.39
C PHE A 87 -5.92 -7.88 20.55
N THR A 88 -5.74 -8.50 21.71
CA THR A 88 -6.54 -8.18 22.90
C THR A 88 -6.29 -6.74 23.35
N ILE A 89 -5.02 -6.34 23.53
CA ILE A 89 -4.66 -4.97 23.89
C ILE A 89 -5.11 -3.98 22.80
N GLY A 90 -4.91 -4.34 21.53
CA GLY A 90 -5.28 -3.51 20.39
C GLY A 90 -6.78 -3.25 20.30
N ILE A 91 -7.61 -4.29 20.44
CA ILE A 91 -9.07 -4.19 20.44
C ILE A 91 -9.55 -3.38 21.65
N ILE A 92 -9.04 -3.67 22.85
CA ILE A 92 -9.41 -2.92 24.07
C ILE A 92 -9.08 -1.44 23.90
N ALA A 93 -7.87 -1.11 23.42
CA ALA A 93 -7.44 0.27 23.21
C ALA A 93 -8.28 0.97 22.13
N ALA A 94 -8.62 0.28 21.03
CA ALA A 94 -9.47 0.82 19.97
C ALA A 94 -10.92 1.07 20.46
N THR A 95 -11.50 0.13 21.21
CA THR A 95 -12.84 0.31 21.80
C THR A 95 -12.84 1.44 22.82
N ALA A 96 -11.82 1.50 23.70
CA ALA A 96 -11.65 2.58 24.66
C ALA A 96 -11.45 3.94 23.95
N PHE A 97 -10.72 3.98 22.84
CA PHE A 97 -10.56 5.18 22.02
C PHE A 97 -11.90 5.68 21.49
N VAL A 98 -12.72 4.80 20.88
CA VAL A 98 -14.04 5.19 20.34
C VAL A 98 -14.95 5.71 21.48
N TYR A 99 -14.96 5.02 22.62
CA TYR A 99 -15.71 5.47 23.79
C TYR A 99 -15.22 6.84 24.30
N TRP A 100 -13.91 7.05 24.38
CA TRP A 100 -13.31 8.31 24.81
C TRP A 100 -13.65 9.46 23.84
N GLN A 101 -13.52 9.24 22.54
CA GLN A 101 -13.83 10.26 21.52
C GLN A 101 -15.31 10.69 21.54
N ALA A 102 -16.22 9.81 21.98
CA ALA A 102 -17.63 10.15 22.13
C ALA A 102 -17.92 11.09 23.33
N HIS A 103 -17.06 11.10 24.36
CA HIS A 103 -17.28 11.84 25.61
C HIS A 103 -16.28 12.98 25.84
N ALA A 104 -15.18 13.03 25.09
CA ALA A 104 -14.14 14.04 25.26
C ALA A 104 -14.63 15.45 24.91
N LYS A 105 -14.17 16.46 25.66
CA LYS A 105 -14.51 17.89 25.43
C LYS A 105 -13.89 18.45 24.15
N ALA A 106 -12.72 17.93 23.75
CA ALA A 106 -11.98 18.33 22.57
C ALA A 106 -11.45 17.08 21.84
N PRO A 107 -12.33 16.28 21.22
CA PRO A 107 -11.94 15.01 20.60
C PRO A 107 -11.01 15.23 19.40
N LEU A 108 -10.05 14.32 19.23
CA LEU A 108 -9.21 14.21 18.03
C LEU A 108 -10.04 13.87 16.80
N LEU A 109 -10.99 12.95 16.95
CA LEU A 109 -11.89 12.49 15.90
C LEU A 109 -13.32 12.80 16.29
N ASP A 110 -13.92 13.72 15.54
CA ASP A 110 -15.28 14.13 15.77
C ASP A 110 -16.26 13.11 15.16
N LEU A 111 -16.77 12.20 16.00
CA LEU A 111 -17.62 11.09 15.59
C LEU A 111 -18.96 11.54 14.98
N SER A 112 -19.39 12.78 15.25
CA SER A 112 -20.63 13.34 14.69
C SER A 112 -20.59 13.42 13.15
N PHE A 113 -19.40 13.51 12.53
CA PHE A 113 -19.31 13.48 11.07
C PHE A 113 -19.74 12.13 10.49
N PHE A 114 -19.48 11.02 11.18
CA PHE A 114 -19.84 9.67 10.72
C PHE A 114 -21.35 9.38 10.80
N LEU A 115 -22.11 10.21 11.53
CA LEU A 115 -23.58 10.16 11.50
C LEU A 115 -24.15 10.60 10.16
N ASN A 116 -23.39 11.37 9.35
CA ASN A 116 -23.77 11.70 7.99
C ASN A 116 -23.35 10.55 7.06
N PRO A 117 -24.31 9.85 6.42
CA PRO A 117 -24.00 8.72 5.52
C PRO A 117 -23.07 9.09 4.38
N ARG A 118 -23.07 10.35 3.91
CA ARG A 118 -22.16 10.81 2.85
C ARG A 118 -20.72 10.85 3.33
N PHE A 119 -20.51 11.38 4.52
CA PHE A 119 -19.18 11.46 5.12
C PHE A 119 -18.68 10.06 5.44
N ALA A 120 -19.51 9.19 6.03
CA ALA A 120 -19.16 7.80 6.29
C ALA A 120 -18.78 7.04 5.01
N ALA A 121 -19.58 7.15 3.94
CA ALA A 121 -19.26 6.55 2.65
C ALA A 121 -17.94 7.10 2.07
N ALA A 122 -17.71 8.41 2.17
CA ALA A 122 -16.46 9.03 1.74
C ALA A 122 -15.25 8.53 2.56
N MET A 123 -15.42 8.30 3.87
CA MET A 123 -14.37 7.72 4.73
C MET A 123 -14.05 6.28 4.34
N VAL A 124 -15.06 5.44 4.05
CA VAL A 124 -14.86 4.07 3.57
C VAL A 124 -14.07 4.05 2.26
N ILE A 125 -14.46 4.90 1.30
CA ILE A 125 -13.73 5.00 0.02
C ILE A 125 -12.31 5.54 0.27
N ALA A 126 -12.13 6.53 1.16
CA ALA A 126 -10.81 7.04 1.50
C ALA A 126 -9.89 5.98 2.13
N PHE A 127 -10.46 5.12 2.97
CA PHE A 127 -9.76 3.98 3.57
C PHE A 127 -9.34 2.97 2.49
N VAL A 128 -10.27 2.48 1.67
CA VAL A 128 -9.98 1.51 0.60
C VAL A 128 -8.97 2.09 -0.40
N PHE A 129 -9.16 3.35 -0.75
CA PHE A 129 -8.26 4.07 -1.65
C PHE A 129 -6.86 4.21 -1.07
N GLY A 130 -6.77 4.55 0.22
CA GLY A 130 -5.52 4.53 0.97
C GLY A 130 -4.88 3.15 0.90
N ALA A 131 -5.63 2.10 1.20
CA ALA A 131 -5.16 0.73 1.19
C ALA A 131 -4.55 0.34 -0.15
N GLY A 132 -5.26 0.51 -1.26
CA GLY A 132 -4.73 0.17 -2.59
C GLY A 132 -3.57 1.06 -3.01
N ASN A 133 -3.62 2.37 -2.76
CA ASN A 133 -2.54 3.29 -3.15
C ASN A 133 -1.21 2.94 -2.48
N PHE A 134 -1.24 2.69 -1.17
CA PHE A 134 -0.06 2.35 -0.40
C PHE A 134 0.37 0.89 -0.65
N ALA A 135 -0.57 -0.05 -0.75
CA ALA A 135 -0.27 -1.44 -1.10
C ALA A 135 0.41 -1.55 -2.47
N THR A 136 -0.09 -0.87 -3.50
CA THR A 136 0.55 -0.89 -4.84
C THR A 136 1.85 -0.09 -4.89
N ASN A 137 1.97 1.00 -4.12
CA ASN A 137 3.25 1.71 -3.95
C ASN A 137 4.35 0.80 -3.37
N TYR A 138 3.97 -0.15 -2.52
CA TYR A 138 4.87 -1.16 -1.97
C TYR A 138 5.04 -2.33 -2.94
N ALA A 139 3.96 -3.00 -3.33
CA ALA A 139 3.98 -4.25 -4.06
C ALA A 139 4.63 -4.16 -5.44
N ILE A 140 4.42 -3.07 -6.20
CA ILE A 140 4.99 -2.93 -7.57
C ILE A 140 6.53 -2.91 -7.55
N PRO A 141 7.22 -2.03 -6.80
CA PRO A 141 8.67 -2.03 -6.77
C PRO A 141 9.24 -3.26 -6.06
N VAL A 142 8.53 -3.90 -5.12
CA VAL A 142 8.98 -5.18 -4.55
C VAL A 142 8.90 -6.26 -5.63
N PHE A 143 7.80 -6.40 -6.36
CA PHE A 143 7.65 -7.33 -7.48
C PHE A 143 8.77 -7.15 -8.52
N ALA A 144 9.02 -5.91 -8.93
CA ALA A 144 10.08 -5.59 -9.90
C ALA A 144 11.48 -6.04 -9.41
N GLN A 145 11.77 -5.90 -8.11
CA GLN A 145 13.07 -6.30 -7.55
C GLN A 145 13.16 -7.80 -7.28
N THR A 146 12.16 -8.39 -6.63
CA THR A 146 12.22 -9.78 -6.15
C THR A 146 11.89 -10.80 -7.24
N ILE A 147 10.94 -10.48 -8.14
CA ILE A 147 10.52 -11.40 -9.21
C ILE A 147 11.27 -11.11 -10.50
N GLN A 148 11.36 -9.84 -10.91
CA GLN A 148 12.01 -9.48 -12.18
C GLN A 148 13.52 -9.23 -12.07
N GLY A 149 14.07 -9.25 -10.85
CA GLY A 149 15.50 -9.04 -10.62
C GLY A 149 16.00 -7.63 -10.98
N PHE A 150 15.12 -6.63 -11.01
CA PHE A 150 15.51 -5.25 -11.32
C PHE A 150 16.31 -4.64 -10.18
N THR A 151 17.26 -3.76 -10.54
CA THR A 151 17.92 -2.93 -9.53
C THR A 151 16.92 -1.95 -8.90
N PRO A 152 17.16 -1.48 -7.67
CA PRO A 152 16.39 -0.42 -7.03
C PRO A 152 16.10 0.79 -7.94
N THR A 153 17.08 1.26 -8.72
CA THR A 153 16.86 2.35 -9.68
C THR A 153 15.85 1.98 -10.75
N LYS A 154 15.97 0.79 -11.37
CA LYS A 154 15.03 0.33 -12.40
C LYS A 154 13.62 0.16 -11.83
N ALA A 155 13.48 -0.40 -10.64
CA ALA A 155 12.19 -0.52 -9.96
C ALA A 155 11.57 0.86 -9.66
N GLY A 156 12.38 1.85 -9.28
CA GLY A 156 11.95 3.24 -9.14
C GLY A 156 11.52 3.88 -10.47
N MET A 157 12.23 3.58 -11.56
CA MET A 157 11.90 4.07 -12.91
C MET A 157 10.55 3.55 -13.42
N VAL A 158 10.14 2.33 -13.05
CA VAL A 158 8.79 1.79 -13.40
C VAL A 158 7.67 2.72 -12.89
N LEU A 159 7.85 3.33 -11.73
CA LEU A 159 6.86 4.21 -11.11
C LEU A 159 6.92 5.66 -11.62
N MET A 160 8.00 6.05 -12.30
CA MET A 160 8.22 7.44 -12.71
C MET A 160 7.18 7.95 -13.72
N PRO A 161 6.86 7.24 -14.83
CA PRO A 161 5.83 7.68 -15.77
C PRO A 161 4.47 7.85 -15.09
N ALA A 162 4.14 6.91 -14.22
CA ALA A 162 2.90 6.91 -13.46
C ALA A 162 2.82 8.12 -12.52
N GLY A 163 3.94 8.44 -11.87
CA GLY A 163 4.06 9.62 -11.01
C GLY A 163 3.99 10.96 -11.75
N LEU A 164 4.57 11.05 -12.96
CA LEU A 164 4.45 12.21 -13.83
C LEU A 164 3.02 12.42 -14.30
N LEU A 165 2.34 11.35 -14.72
CA LEU A 165 0.93 11.41 -15.10
C LEU A 165 0.07 11.91 -13.93
N LEU A 166 0.30 11.39 -12.71
CA LEU A 166 -0.43 11.87 -11.53
C LEU A 166 -0.25 13.38 -11.31
N MET A 167 0.97 13.89 -11.47
CA MET A 167 1.26 15.33 -11.35
C MET A 167 0.48 16.15 -12.39
N MET A 168 0.42 15.68 -13.64
CA MET A 168 -0.32 16.34 -14.72
C MET A 168 -1.84 16.23 -14.53
N MET A 169 -2.31 15.15 -13.90
CA MET A 169 -3.75 14.91 -13.68
C MET A 169 -4.35 15.74 -12.55
N ILE A 170 -3.56 16.18 -11.55
CA ILE A 170 -4.10 16.92 -10.40
C ILE A 170 -4.88 18.19 -10.80
N PRO A 171 -4.35 19.12 -11.64
CA PRO A 171 -5.10 20.30 -12.05
C PRO A 171 -6.34 19.96 -12.88
N PHE A 172 -6.26 18.93 -13.74
CA PHE A 172 -7.37 18.48 -14.57
C PHE A 172 -8.50 17.91 -13.72
N ALA A 173 -8.17 17.02 -12.78
CA ALA A 173 -9.13 16.43 -11.87
C ALA A 173 -9.74 17.45 -10.89
N GLY A 174 -8.98 18.49 -10.51
CA GLY A 174 -9.50 19.63 -9.76
C GLY A 174 -10.59 20.38 -10.53
N LYS A 175 -10.31 20.77 -11.79
CA LYS A 175 -11.32 21.41 -12.65
C LYS A 175 -12.53 20.51 -12.91
N LEU A 176 -12.31 19.20 -13.00
CA LEU A 176 -13.38 18.21 -13.19
C LEU A 176 -14.30 18.14 -11.96
N ALA A 177 -13.75 18.27 -10.75
CA ALA A 177 -14.50 18.24 -9.50
C ALA A 177 -15.50 19.40 -9.37
N ASP A 178 -15.21 20.54 -9.99
CA ASP A 178 -16.10 21.70 -10.00
C ASP A 178 -17.25 21.57 -11.01
N ARG A 179 -17.08 20.76 -12.06
CA ARG A 179 -18.01 20.68 -13.20
C ARG A 179 -18.87 19.43 -13.24
N VAL A 180 -18.39 18.32 -12.69
CA VAL A 180 -19.04 17.01 -12.78
C VAL A 180 -19.43 16.51 -11.39
N PRO A 181 -20.61 15.86 -11.22
CA PRO A 181 -20.96 15.23 -9.96
C PRO A 181 -19.85 14.26 -9.49
N PRO A 182 -19.38 14.36 -8.22
CA PRO A 182 -18.17 13.64 -7.76
C PRO A 182 -18.21 12.11 -7.93
N HIS A 183 -19.39 11.50 -7.97
CA HIS A 183 -19.52 10.05 -8.08
C HIS A 183 -19.01 9.50 -9.43
N TYR A 184 -19.14 10.24 -10.54
CA TYR A 184 -18.64 9.80 -11.85
C TYR A 184 -17.12 9.63 -11.88
N PRO A 185 -16.30 10.68 -11.60
CA PRO A 185 -14.84 10.53 -11.61
C PRO A 185 -14.35 9.56 -10.53
N ILE A 186 -15.03 9.47 -9.38
CA ILE A 186 -14.68 8.48 -8.34
C ILE A 186 -14.89 7.06 -8.85
N MET A 187 -16.07 6.74 -9.39
CA MET A 187 -16.37 5.39 -9.91
C MET A 187 -15.44 5.01 -11.07
N THR A 188 -15.20 5.93 -12.01
CA THR A 188 -14.26 5.71 -13.12
C THR A 188 -12.84 5.48 -12.59
N GLY A 189 -12.40 6.27 -11.61
CA GLY A 189 -11.07 6.13 -11.03
C GLY A 189 -10.88 4.81 -10.26
N VAL A 190 -11.89 4.40 -9.51
CA VAL A 190 -11.92 3.10 -8.80
C VAL A 190 -11.90 1.94 -9.80
N ALA A 191 -12.70 1.99 -10.86
CA ALA A 191 -12.75 0.97 -11.90
C ALA A 191 -11.42 0.86 -12.66
N LEU A 192 -10.81 2.00 -13.03
CA LEU A 192 -9.49 2.03 -13.67
C LEU A 192 -8.40 1.46 -12.76
N PHE A 193 -8.47 1.75 -11.46
CA PHE A 193 -7.53 1.19 -10.50
C PHE A 193 -7.70 -0.32 -10.37
N ALA A 194 -8.93 -0.80 -10.22
CA ALA A 194 -9.25 -2.23 -10.16
C ALA A 194 -8.74 -2.97 -11.41
N LEU A 195 -8.98 -2.40 -12.60
CA LEU A 195 -8.49 -2.94 -13.87
C LEU A 195 -6.96 -2.96 -13.90
N ALA A 196 -6.29 -1.87 -13.50
CA ALA A 196 -4.82 -1.81 -13.48
C ALA A 196 -4.22 -2.89 -12.56
N THR A 197 -4.78 -3.10 -11.38
CA THR A 197 -4.33 -4.15 -10.45
C THR A 197 -4.69 -5.55 -10.93
N TYR A 198 -5.81 -5.72 -11.64
CA TYR A 198 -6.15 -6.99 -12.29
C TYR A 198 -5.19 -7.34 -13.44
N LEU A 199 -4.81 -6.36 -14.26
CA LEU A 199 -3.80 -6.57 -15.30
C LEU A 199 -2.44 -6.93 -14.68
N MET A 200 -2.11 -6.32 -13.53
CA MET A 200 -0.90 -6.66 -12.78
C MET A 200 -0.93 -8.07 -12.17
N SER A 201 -2.13 -8.64 -11.88
CA SER A 201 -2.22 -10.02 -11.39
C SER A 201 -1.90 -11.08 -12.45
N GLY A 202 -1.74 -10.69 -13.72
CA GLY A 202 -1.18 -11.56 -14.76
C GLY A 202 0.34 -11.44 -14.92
N GLY A 203 1.01 -10.58 -14.13
CA GLY A 203 2.44 -10.32 -14.23
C GLY A 203 3.30 -11.47 -13.71
N ASP A 204 4.41 -11.72 -14.39
CA ASP A 204 5.41 -12.75 -14.09
C ASP A 204 6.85 -12.25 -14.35
N VAL A 205 7.83 -13.15 -14.24
CA VAL A 205 9.25 -12.87 -14.52
C VAL A 205 9.51 -12.39 -15.95
N ASN A 206 8.67 -12.78 -16.92
CA ASN A 206 8.82 -12.45 -18.34
C ASN A 206 8.10 -11.16 -18.73
N THR A 207 7.37 -10.54 -17.80
CA THR A 207 6.56 -9.36 -18.09
C THR A 207 7.47 -8.18 -18.47
N PRO A 208 7.29 -7.56 -19.66
CA PRO A 208 8.14 -6.48 -20.09
C PRO A 208 8.09 -5.28 -19.14
N PHE A 209 9.23 -4.64 -18.90
CA PHE A 209 9.35 -3.42 -18.09
C PHE A 209 8.27 -2.37 -18.44
N VAL A 210 8.06 -2.14 -19.74
CA VAL A 210 7.10 -1.17 -20.25
C VAL A 210 5.67 -1.52 -19.85
N MET A 211 5.32 -2.80 -19.81
CA MET A 211 3.98 -3.26 -19.46
C MET A 211 3.69 -3.00 -17.98
N VAL A 212 4.65 -3.28 -17.09
CA VAL A 212 4.54 -2.95 -15.66
C VAL A 212 4.40 -1.43 -15.46
N ALA A 213 5.18 -0.63 -16.20
CA ALA A 213 5.09 0.83 -16.15
C ALA A 213 3.72 1.34 -16.64
N VAL A 214 3.17 0.76 -17.71
CA VAL A 214 1.84 1.08 -18.23
C VAL A 214 0.76 0.75 -17.20
N PHE A 215 0.82 -0.42 -16.56
CA PHE A 215 -0.13 -0.77 -15.50
C PHE A 215 -0.02 0.17 -14.30
N ALA A 216 1.20 0.55 -13.90
CA ALA A 216 1.40 1.58 -12.89
C ALA A 216 0.77 2.91 -13.33
N VAL A 217 0.92 3.32 -14.59
CA VAL A 217 0.30 4.53 -15.15
C VAL A 217 -1.23 4.49 -15.05
N PHE A 218 -1.87 3.38 -15.46
CA PHE A 218 -3.32 3.22 -15.33
C PHE A 218 -3.78 3.30 -13.87
N SER A 219 -3.03 2.71 -12.94
CA SER A 219 -3.33 2.84 -11.52
C SER A 219 -3.28 4.31 -11.07
N ARG A 220 -2.28 5.09 -11.50
CA ARG A 220 -2.15 6.51 -11.12
C ARG A 220 -3.15 7.42 -11.81
N LEU A 221 -3.59 7.07 -13.02
CA LEU A 221 -4.69 7.75 -13.68
C LEU A 221 -5.96 7.63 -12.83
N GLY A 222 -6.29 6.41 -12.39
CA GLY A 222 -7.41 6.17 -11.49
C GLY A 222 -7.28 6.97 -10.19
N LEU A 223 -6.10 6.93 -9.57
CA LEU A 223 -5.82 7.68 -8.34
C LEU A 223 -5.99 9.20 -8.51
N GLY A 224 -5.54 9.75 -9.64
CA GLY A 224 -5.64 11.18 -9.97
C GLY A 224 -7.09 11.66 -10.10
N LEU A 225 -8.00 10.80 -10.59
CA LEU A 225 -9.42 11.12 -10.68
C LEU A 225 -10.11 11.06 -9.31
N VAL A 226 -9.80 10.07 -8.47
CA VAL A 226 -10.49 9.91 -7.18
C VAL A 226 -10.08 10.98 -6.17
N MET A 227 -8.78 11.27 -6.02
CA MET A 227 -8.25 12.08 -4.90
C MET A 227 -8.91 13.46 -4.74
N PRO A 228 -8.96 14.32 -5.77
CA PRO A 228 -9.56 15.66 -5.64
C PRO A 228 -11.07 15.60 -5.48
N ASN A 229 -11.73 14.68 -6.20
CA ASN A 229 -13.19 14.54 -6.20
C ASN A 229 -13.72 14.00 -4.87
N MET A 230 -13.00 13.05 -4.27
CA MET A 230 -13.33 12.48 -2.98
C MET A 230 -13.11 13.48 -1.85
N GLY A 231 -12.02 14.26 -1.89
CA GLY A 231 -11.79 15.35 -0.94
C GLY A 231 -12.92 16.38 -1.00
N ALA A 232 -13.30 16.83 -2.20
CA ALA A 232 -14.42 17.76 -2.38
C ALA A 232 -15.76 17.17 -1.90
N ALA A 233 -16.02 15.90 -2.18
CA ALA A 233 -17.25 15.21 -1.74
C ALA A 233 -17.32 15.07 -0.20
N ALA A 234 -16.22 14.70 0.45
CA ALA A 234 -16.15 14.54 1.91
C ALA A 234 -16.37 15.87 2.64
N MET A 235 -15.90 16.98 2.06
CA MET A 235 -15.98 18.31 2.65
C MET A 235 -17.29 19.03 2.34
N ARG A 236 -18.09 18.52 1.38
CA ARG A 236 -19.35 19.14 0.97
C ARG A 236 -20.38 19.08 2.11
N GLY A 237 -20.85 20.25 2.53
CA GLY A 237 -21.83 20.38 3.61
C GLY A 237 -21.22 20.43 5.02
N ILE A 238 -19.89 20.43 5.14
CA ILE A 238 -19.20 20.69 6.41
C ILE A 238 -19.12 22.21 6.63
N PRO A 239 -19.60 22.73 7.78
CA PRO A 239 -19.48 24.14 8.14
C PRO A 239 -18.01 24.64 8.12
N PRO A 240 -17.72 25.88 7.69
CA PRO A 240 -16.36 26.39 7.55
C PRO A 240 -15.49 26.30 8.81
N ASP A 241 -16.11 26.40 9.99
CA ASP A 241 -15.45 26.28 11.30
C ASP A 241 -15.02 24.84 11.65
N ARG A 242 -15.60 23.84 10.97
CA ARG A 242 -15.33 22.40 11.18
C ARG A 242 -14.55 21.75 10.03
N ILE A 243 -14.31 22.47 8.94
CA ILE A 243 -13.57 22.01 7.76
C ILE A 243 -12.20 21.42 8.13
N ASN A 244 -11.43 22.10 9.00
CA ASN A 244 -10.10 21.61 9.38
C ASN A 244 -10.16 20.25 10.12
N LYS A 245 -11.18 20.04 10.96
CA LYS A 245 -11.39 18.75 11.66
C LYS A 245 -11.78 17.64 10.69
N ALA A 246 -12.71 17.93 9.78
CA ALA A 246 -13.14 16.97 8.76
C ALA A 246 -12.00 16.58 7.80
N ALA A 247 -11.18 17.55 7.38
CA ALA A 247 -9.99 17.29 6.56
C ALA A 247 -8.94 16.46 7.31
N GLY A 248 -8.78 16.69 8.62
CA GLY A 248 -7.94 15.88 9.50
C GLY A 248 -8.43 14.42 9.56
N ALA A 249 -9.72 14.22 9.82
CA ALA A 249 -10.35 12.90 9.84
C ALA A 249 -10.23 12.15 8.49
N TYR A 250 -10.43 12.85 7.38
CA TYR A 250 -10.24 12.33 6.03
C TYR A 250 -8.81 11.84 5.81
N ASN A 251 -7.82 12.68 6.11
CA ASN A 251 -6.41 12.32 5.93
C ASN A 251 -6.00 11.19 6.86
N PHE A 252 -6.43 11.22 8.12
CA PHE A 252 -6.19 10.14 9.07
C PHE A 252 -6.75 8.80 8.55
N THR A 253 -8.02 8.78 8.13
CA THR A 253 -8.68 7.58 7.59
C THR A 253 -7.96 7.04 6.35
N ARG A 254 -7.50 7.92 5.46
CA ARG A 254 -6.73 7.53 4.28
C ARG A 254 -5.36 6.93 4.63
N GLN A 255 -4.66 7.53 5.58
CA GLN A 255 -3.35 7.03 6.03
C GLN A 255 -3.51 5.70 6.79
N LEU A 256 -4.58 5.58 7.59
CA LEU A 256 -4.96 4.36 8.26
C LEU A 256 -5.22 3.24 7.26
N GLY A 257 -6.05 3.50 6.25
CA GLY A 257 -6.28 2.58 5.14
C GLY A 257 -4.97 2.16 4.48
N GLY A 258 -4.05 3.10 4.26
CA GLY A 258 -2.73 2.82 3.71
C GLY A 258 -1.88 1.86 4.54
N ALA A 259 -1.83 2.06 5.86
CA ALA A 259 -1.09 1.19 6.77
C ALA A 259 -1.69 -0.24 6.81
N PHE A 260 -3.02 -0.34 6.89
CA PHE A 260 -3.73 -1.63 6.81
C PHE A 260 -3.50 -2.30 5.45
N GLY A 261 -3.57 -1.54 4.35
CA GLY A 261 -3.40 -2.07 3.00
C GLY A 261 -2.02 -2.68 2.77
N ILE A 262 -0.94 -2.05 3.24
CA ILE A 262 0.40 -2.61 3.16
C ILE A 262 0.50 -3.90 3.99
N ASN A 263 0.06 -3.88 5.26
CA ASN A 263 0.13 -5.09 6.09
C ASN A 263 -0.69 -6.25 5.51
N LEU A 264 -1.90 -5.98 5.04
CA LEU A 264 -2.75 -7.00 4.43
C LEU A 264 -2.15 -7.55 3.14
N VAL A 265 -1.57 -6.70 2.27
CA VAL A 265 -0.95 -7.19 1.03
C VAL A 265 0.26 -8.08 1.34
N VAL A 266 1.08 -7.70 2.32
CA VAL A 266 2.24 -8.49 2.75
C VAL A 266 1.79 -9.85 3.31
N VAL A 267 0.81 -9.86 4.21
CA VAL A 267 0.28 -11.11 4.79
C VAL A 267 -0.32 -12.01 3.72
N VAL A 268 -1.10 -11.46 2.78
CA VAL A 268 -1.65 -12.21 1.65
C VAL A 268 -0.53 -12.79 0.80
N MET A 269 0.48 -11.99 0.46
CA MET A 269 1.63 -12.46 -0.32
C MET A 269 2.35 -13.61 0.39
N GLU A 270 2.73 -13.45 1.67
CA GLU A 270 3.42 -14.48 2.44
C GLU A 270 2.62 -15.78 2.52
N TYR A 271 1.34 -15.69 2.90
CA TYR A 271 0.47 -16.85 3.03
C TYR A 271 0.25 -17.57 1.70
N ARG A 272 0.05 -16.82 0.60
CA ARG A 272 -0.16 -17.39 -0.73
C ARG A 272 1.13 -17.95 -1.31
N THR A 273 2.27 -17.33 -1.05
CA THR A 273 3.58 -17.90 -1.40
C THR A 273 3.81 -19.23 -0.70
N ALA A 274 3.56 -19.34 0.62
CA ALA A 274 3.69 -20.61 1.33
C ALA A 274 2.75 -21.68 0.73
N TYR A 275 1.49 -21.33 0.51
CA TYR A 275 0.51 -22.24 -0.10
C TYR A 275 0.94 -22.76 -1.48
N HIS A 276 1.41 -21.87 -2.36
CA HIS A 276 1.86 -22.26 -3.70
C HIS A 276 3.18 -23.03 -3.66
N ALA A 277 4.07 -22.73 -2.72
CA ALA A 277 5.31 -23.47 -2.53
C ALA A 277 5.02 -24.94 -2.14
N ASP A 278 4.11 -25.15 -1.18
CA ASP A 278 3.69 -26.49 -0.76
C ASP A 278 3.01 -27.25 -1.92
N ALA A 279 2.11 -26.57 -2.64
CA ALA A 279 1.42 -27.17 -3.79
C ALA A 279 2.38 -27.57 -4.91
N LEU A 280 3.37 -26.71 -5.23
CA LEU A 280 4.39 -27.01 -6.22
C LEU A 280 5.31 -28.13 -5.74
N ALA A 281 5.80 -28.09 -4.50
CA ALA A 281 6.66 -29.11 -3.91
C ALA A 281 5.99 -30.49 -3.91
N ALA A 282 4.69 -30.57 -3.64
CA ALA A 282 3.92 -31.82 -3.68
C ALA A 282 3.92 -32.49 -5.07
N THR A 283 4.13 -31.72 -6.16
CA THR A 283 4.26 -32.28 -7.52
C THR A 283 5.67 -32.78 -7.85
N GLN A 284 6.67 -32.43 -7.04
CA GLN A 284 8.08 -32.79 -7.23
C GLN A 284 8.40 -34.14 -6.57
N THR A 285 7.79 -35.21 -7.06
CA THR A 285 8.03 -36.57 -6.57
C THR A 285 9.13 -37.27 -7.36
N SER A 286 9.70 -38.35 -6.82
CA SER A 286 10.67 -39.20 -7.53
C SER A 286 10.10 -39.84 -8.80
N ALA A 287 8.78 -39.89 -8.95
CA ALA A 287 8.12 -40.36 -10.16
C ALA A 287 8.11 -39.30 -11.28
N ASN A 288 8.20 -38.01 -10.96
CA ASN A 288 8.15 -36.92 -11.92
C ASN A 288 9.38 -36.96 -12.84
N SER A 289 9.18 -37.29 -14.11
CA SER A 289 10.26 -37.42 -15.09
C SER A 289 10.94 -36.08 -15.41
N LEU A 290 10.16 -34.99 -15.49
CA LEU A 290 10.68 -33.65 -15.76
C LEU A 290 11.58 -33.16 -14.61
N THR A 291 11.17 -33.35 -13.37
CA THR A 291 11.97 -33.01 -12.19
C THR A 291 13.28 -33.79 -12.18
N ARG A 292 13.24 -35.10 -12.45
CA ARG A 292 14.45 -35.94 -12.51
C ARG A 292 15.38 -35.52 -13.63
N GLU A 293 14.85 -35.20 -14.81
CA GLU A 293 15.64 -34.72 -15.94
C GLU A 293 16.34 -33.39 -15.62
N MET A 294 15.61 -32.47 -14.97
CA MET A 294 16.16 -31.18 -14.53
C MET A 294 17.26 -31.36 -13.48
N LEU A 295 17.01 -32.16 -12.43
CA LEU A 295 18.00 -32.45 -11.40
C LEU A 295 19.26 -33.07 -12.01
N GLY A 296 19.12 -34.06 -12.90
CA GLY A 296 20.26 -34.70 -13.56
C GLY A 296 21.04 -33.75 -14.48
N LYS A 297 20.38 -32.81 -15.14
CA LYS A 297 21.05 -31.75 -15.94
C LYS A 297 21.86 -30.81 -15.05
N VAL A 298 21.28 -30.34 -13.94
CA VAL A 298 21.93 -29.41 -13.01
C VAL A 298 23.10 -30.10 -12.29
N GLU A 299 22.90 -31.34 -11.84
CA GLU A 299 23.96 -32.15 -11.21
C GLU A 299 25.16 -32.33 -12.14
N ARG A 300 24.92 -32.62 -13.43
CA ARG A 300 25.99 -32.71 -14.44
C ARG A 300 26.75 -31.40 -14.60
N LEU A 301 26.03 -30.27 -14.72
CA LEU A 301 26.67 -28.95 -14.83
C LEU A 301 27.52 -28.61 -13.60
N LEU A 302 27.06 -28.98 -12.40
CA LEU A 302 27.80 -28.77 -11.16
C LEU A 302 29.02 -29.69 -11.07
N SER A 303 28.88 -30.96 -11.44
CA SER A 303 30.00 -31.91 -11.48
C SER A 303 31.07 -31.47 -12.50
N GLU A 304 30.66 -31.01 -13.68
CA GLU A 304 31.55 -30.44 -14.71
C GLU A 304 32.29 -29.18 -14.23
N SER A 305 31.73 -28.44 -13.28
CA SER A 305 32.41 -27.28 -12.65
C SER A 305 33.48 -27.66 -11.62
N GLY A 306 33.65 -28.96 -11.33
CA GLY A 306 34.64 -29.48 -10.39
C GLY A 306 34.13 -29.73 -8.97
N LEU A 307 32.81 -29.68 -8.75
CA LEU A 307 32.21 -29.99 -7.45
C LEU A 307 32.13 -31.52 -7.21
N PRO A 308 32.41 -32.01 -6.00
CA PRO A 308 32.22 -33.41 -5.64
C PRO A 308 30.76 -33.85 -5.83
N ASP A 309 30.52 -35.10 -6.21
CA ASP A 309 29.18 -35.61 -6.53
C ASP A 309 28.13 -35.36 -5.43
N ALA A 310 28.51 -35.51 -4.16
CA ALA A 310 27.63 -35.22 -3.02
C ALA A 310 27.22 -33.73 -2.95
N ALA A 311 28.14 -32.81 -3.28
CA ALA A 311 27.87 -31.37 -3.33
C ALA A 311 27.04 -31.00 -4.57
N SER A 312 27.26 -31.67 -5.70
CA SER A 312 26.50 -31.48 -6.94
C SER A 312 25.03 -31.91 -6.79
N GLN A 313 24.77 -33.01 -6.10
CA GLN A 313 23.40 -33.44 -5.78
C GLN A 313 22.68 -32.46 -4.86
N ALA A 314 23.33 -32.05 -3.77
CA ALA A 314 22.78 -31.06 -2.86
C ALA A 314 22.46 -29.75 -3.60
N GLY A 315 23.39 -29.27 -4.45
CA GLY A 315 23.21 -28.06 -5.26
C GLY A 315 22.06 -28.17 -6.26
N ALA A 316 21.80 -29.35 -6.83
CA ALA A 316 20.65 -29.57 -7.71
C ALA A 316 19.31 -29.45 -6.96
N TYR A 317 19.22 -30.00 -5.74
CA TYR A 317 18.03 -29.84 -4.88
C TYR A 317 17.85 -28.39 -4.41
N ASP A 318 18.94 -27.69 -4.07
CA ASP A 318 18.89 -26.27 -3.73
C ASP A 318 18.38 -25.43 -4.90
N PHE A 319 18.83 -25.72 -6.12
CA PHE A 319 18.33 -25.07 -7.33
C PHE A 319 16.83 -25.33 -7.55
N LEU A 320 16.38 -26.58 -7.40
CA LEU A 320 14.96 -26.93 -7.48
C LEU A 320 14.13 -26.15 -6.43
N SER A 321 14.62 -26.08 -5.19
CA SER A 321 13.98 -25.31 -4.12
C SER A 321 13.87 -23.82 -4.46
N ALA A 322 14.94 -23.23 -5.00
CA ALA A 322 14.95 -21.83 -5.44
C ALA A 322 13.95 -21.56 -6.58
N VAL A 323 13.82 -22.47 -7.54
CA VAL A 323 12.84 -22.38 -8.64
C VAL A 323 11.41 -22.45 -8.08
N ILE A 324 11.11 -23.42 -7.22
CA ILE A 324 9.79 -23.55 -6.57
C ILE A 324 9.44 -22.27 -5.81
N HIS A 325 10.38 -21.76 -5.01
CA HIS A 325 10.16 -20.56 -4.21
C HIS A 325 9.91 -19.32 -5.08
N THR A 326 10.67 -19.14 -6.16
CA THR A 326 10.51 -18.00 -7.09
C THR A 326 9.15 -18.06 -7.82
N GLN A 327 8.74 -19.26 -8.25
CA GLN A 327 7.43 -19.48 -8.87
C GLN A 327 6.29 -19.21 -7.88
N ALA A 328 6.41 -19.74 -6.65
CA ALA A 328 5.43 -19.54 -5.59
C ALA A 328 5.31 -18.07 -5.16
N GLN A 329 6.42 -17.34 -5.11
CA GLN A 329 6.43 -15.90 -4.87
C GLN A 329 5.70 -15.15 -6.00
N THR A 330 5.94 -15.53 -7.25
CA THR A 330 5.23 -14.95 -8.40
C THR A 330 3.72 -15.12 -8.25
N PHE A 331 3.24 -16.34 -7.96
CA PHE A 331 1.82 -16.58 -7.73
C PHE A 331 1.28 -15.84 -6.49
N GLY A 332 2.07 -15.70 -5.43
CA GLY A 332 1.71 -14.89 -4.26
C GLY A 332 1.48 -13.41 -4.60
N PHE A 333 2.31 -12.82 -5.45
CA PHE A 333 2.11 -11.47 -5.97
C PHE A 333 0.85 -11.35 -6.83
N GLN A 334 0.63 -12.31 -7.73
CA GLN A 334 -0.55 -12.34 -8.59
C GLN A 334 -1.84 -12.36 -7.76
N ASP A 335 -1.91 -13.25 -6.77
CA ASP A 335 -3.05 -13.33 -5.84
C ASP A 335 -3.23 -12.03 -5.06
N ALA A 336 -2.15 -11.41 -4.59
CA ALA A 336 -2.22 -10.16 -3.85
C ALA A 336 -2.76 -9.00 -4.69
N PHE A 337 -2.33 -8.88 -5.95
CA PHE A 337 -2.87 -7.90 -6.89
C PHE A 337 -4.34 -8.16 -7.22
N LEU A 338 -4.74 -9.44 -7.33
CA LEU A 338 -6.11 -9.84 -7.56
C LEU A 338 -7.01 -9.51 -6.35
N VAL A 339 -6.53 -9.72 -5.12
CA VAL A 339 -7.21 -9.28 -3.89
C VAL A 339 -7.41 -7.77 -3.86
N ILE A 340 -6.38 -6.98 -4.20
CA ILE A 340 -6.52 -5.51 -4.30
C ILE A 340 -7.60 -5.15 -5.33
N SER A 341 -7.61 -5.81 -6.50
CA SER A 341 -8.62 -5.57 -7.53
C SER A 341 -10.04 -5.85 -7.01
N MET A 342 -10.25 -6.99 -6.36
CA MET A 342 -11.55 -7.35 -5.78
C MET A 342 -12.03 -6.34 -4.73
N VAL A 343 -11.12 -5.86 -3.87
CA VAL A 343 -11.43 -4.82 -2.88
C VAL A 343 -11.87 -3.51 -3.54
N PHE A 344 -11.22 -3.11 -4.64
CA PHE A 344 -11.64 -1.91 -5.39
C PHE A 344 -12.95 -2.11 -6.16
N ILE A 345 -13.20 -3.30 -6.70
CA ILE A 345 -14.50 -3.63 -7.29
C ILE A 345 -15.60 -3.52 -6.23
N ALA A 346 -15.38 -4.07 -5.04
CA ALA A 346 -16.32 -3.94 -3.92
C ALA A 346 -16.52 -2.47 -3.51
N ALA A 347 -15.48 -1.63 -3.61
CA ALA A 347 -15.58 -0.19 -3.34
C ALA A 347 -16.39 0.60 -4.37
N LEU A 348 -16.78 0.01 -5.50
CA LEU A 348 -17.75 0.63 -6.42
C LEU A 348 -19.14 0.75 -5.79
N ILE A 349 -19.50 -0.13 -4.85
CA ILE A 349 -20.79 -0.09 -4.14
C ILE A 349 -20.94 1.20 -3.32
N PRO A 350 -20.04 1.53 -2.36
CA PRO A 350 -20.12 2.79 -1.63
C PRO A 350 -19.92 4.01 -2.54
N ALA A 351 -19.10 3.91 -3.60
CA ALA A 351 -18.96 4.98 -4.59
C ALA A 351 -20.28 5.28 -5.31
N TRP A 352 -21.08 4.25 -5.60
CA TRP A 352 -22.41 4.41 -6.17
C TRP A 352 -23.43 4.96 -5.16
N MET A 353 -23.32 4.62 -3.87
CA MET A 353 -24.18 5.19 -2.83
C MET A 353 -24.07 6.73 -2.74
N LEU A 354 -22.90 7.30 -3.07
CA LEU A 354 -22.72 8.76 -3.17
C LEU A 354 -23.64 9.41 -4.22
N LYS A 355 -24.18 8.66 -5.19
CA LYS A 355 -25.15 9.14 -6.19
C LYS A 355 -26.52 9.44 -5.56
N ARG A 356 -26.93 8.68 -4.54
CA ARG A 356 -28.34 8.59 -4.11
C ARG A 356 -28.76 9.63 -3.07
N THR A 357 -27.82 10.31 -2.44
CA THR A 357 -28.13 11.28 -1.38
C THR A 357 -28.15 12.70 -1.96
N LYS A 358 -29.33 13.17 -2.39
CA LYS A 358 -29.62 14.60 -2.63
C LYS A 358 -29.55 15.38 -1.33
#